data_AF-A0A6A4VHM3-F1
#
_entry.id   AF-A0A6A4VHM3-F1
#
_cell.length_a   1.000
_cell.length_b   1.000
_cell.length_c   1.000
_cell.angle_alpha   90.00
_cell.angle_beta   90.00
_cell.angle_gamma   90.00
#
_symmetry.space_group_name_H-M   'P 1'
#
loop_
_entity.id
_entity.type
_entity.pdbx_description
1 polymer ?
#
loop_
_entity_poly.entity_id
_entity_poly.type
_entity_poly.pdbx_seq_one_letter_code
_entity_poly.pdbx_strand_id
1 'polypeptide(L)'
;MKFVVALALIAAAAAQAPPTPDPSNLQCHCSFGIHNLRDDTILFSFRPLWENACDESADHLCQEECVTQRDVLEAAGSWSVLVPERNETVGDIACGNLGRDEPTGVHCGLYHSVCDQLPRRSSHGLFEPLCCADGLYVQCS
;
A
#
# COMPACT_ATOMS: atom_id res chain seq x y z
N MET A 1 -29.85 -49.11 46.30
CA MET A 1 -29.88 -48.72 44.87
C MET A 1 -29.72 -47.21 44.81
N LYS A 2 -28.64 -46.70 44.23
CA LYS A 2 -28.33 -45.25 44.13
C LYS A 2 -28.69 -44.79 42.71
N PHE A 3 -29.65 -43.88 42.59
CA PHE A 3 -29.94 -43.20 41.32
C PHE A 3 -29.10 -41.92 41.26
N VAL A 4 -28.18 -41.86 40.30
CA VAL A 4 -27.46 -40.63 39.95
C VAL A 4 -28.22 -40.01 38.79
N VAL A 5 -28.90 -38.88 39.05
CA VAL A 5 -29.51 -38.07 38.00
C VAL A 5 -28.47 -37.04 37.55
N ALA A 6 -27.90 -37.25 36.37
CA ALA A 6 -26.99 -36.28 35.76
C ALA A 6 -27.81 -35.22 35.01
N LEU A 7 -27.81 -33.97 35.51
CA LEU A 7 -28.29 -32.81 34.77
C LEU A 7 -27.31 -32.51 33.62
N ALA A 8 -27.76 -32.63 32.38
CA ALA A 8 -27.02 -32.17 31.21
C ALA A 8 -27.27 -30.66 31.03
N LEU A 9 -26.22 -29.84 31.21
CA LEU A 9 -26.20 -28.43 30.82
C LEU A 9 -26.02 -28.35 29.31
N ILE A 10 -27.08 -27.97 28.58
CA ILE A 10 -26.99 -27.66 27.16
C ILE A 10 -26.52 -26.21 27.04
N ALA A 11 -25.23 -26.02 26.77
CA ALA A 11 -24.69 -24.72 26.42
C ALA A 11 -25.07 -24.40 24.96
N ALA A 12 -25.95 -23.41 24.76
CA ALA A 12 -26.26 -22.87 23.45
C ALA A 12 -25.05 -22.07 22.95
N ALA A 13 -24.22 -22.67 22.09
CA ALA A 13 -23.21 -21.94 21.34
C ALA A 13 -23.92 -21.07 20.29
N ALA A 14 -24.02 -19.78 20.57
CA ALA A 14 -24.42 -18.80 19.56
C ALA A 14 -23.35 -18.81 18.46
N ALA A 15 -23.71 -19.32 17.27
CA ALA A 15 -22.90 -19.21 16.08
C ALA A 15 -22.80 -17.72 15.71
N GLN A 16 -21.72 -17.07 16.12
CA GLN A 16 -21.39 -15.73 15.66
C GLN A 16 -21.05 -15.88 14.17
N ALA A 17 -21.80 -15.19 13.30
CA ALA A 17 -21.44 -15.10 11.90
C ALA A 17 -20.01 -14.53 11.81
N PRO A 18 -19.16 -15.03 10.90
CA PRO A 18 -17.83 -14.46 10.72
C PRO A 18 -17.97 -12.96 10.49
N PRO A 19 -17.09 -12.13 11.09
CA PRO A 19 -17.13 -10.69 10.87
C PRO A 19 -17.09 -10.42 9.37
N THR A 20 -18.03 -9.62 8.89
CA THR A 20 -18.01 -9.15 7.50
C THR A 20 -16.73 -8.35 7.33
N PRO A 21 -15.90 -8.61 6.30
CA PRO A 21 -14.69 -7.82 6.06
C PRO A 21 -15.04 -6.34 5.97
N ASP A 22 -14.24 -5.47 6.59
CA ASP A 22 -14.39 -4.03 6.42
C ASP A 22 -14.18 -3.69 4.93
N PRO A 23 -15.10 -2.98 4.26
CA PRO A 23 -14.95 -2.59 2.87
C PRO A 23 -13.64 -1.85 2.56
N SER A 24 -13.08 -1.09 3.51
CA SER A 24 -11.76 -0.46 3.32
C SER A 24 -10.65 -1.48 3.08
N ASN A 25 -10.80 -2.67 3.66
CA ASN A 25 -9.81 -3.73 3.54
C ASN A 25 -9.88 -4.34 2.15
N LEU A 26 -10.99 -4.24 1.44
CA LEU A 26 -11.13 -4.79 0.10
C LEU A 26 -10.40 -3.96 -0.96
N GLN A 27 -9.80 -2.83 -0.58
CA GLN A 27 -9.19 -1.88 -1.49
C GLN A 27 -7.81 -2.32 -1.97
N CYS A 28 -7.56 -2.16 -3.27
CA CYS A 28 -6.20 -2.20 -3.81
C CYS A 28 -5.46 -0.91 -3.50
N HIS A 29 -4.37 -1.04 -2.74
CA HIS A 29 -3.45 0.04 -2.42
C HIS A 29 -2.16 -0.14 -3.20
N CYS A 30 -1.73 0.93 -3.88
CA CYS A 30 -0.44 1.00 -4.54
C CYS A 30 0.42 2.07 -3.89
N SER A 31 1.72 1.84 -3.79
CA SER A 31 2.63 2.82 -3.22
C SER A 31 4.06 2.69 -3.76
N PHE A 32 4.78 3.80 -3.77
CA PHE A 32 6.22 3.81 -3.89
C PHE A 32 6.84 3.83 -2.50
N GLY A 33 7.86 3.01 -2.29
CA GLY A 33 8.58 2.95 -1.04
C GLY A 33 10.05 2.59 -1.20
N ILE A 34 10.82 2.77 -0.16
CA ILE A 34 12.19 2.26 -0.06
C ILE A 34 12.25 1.17 1.00
N HIS A 35 12.89 0.05 0.65
CA HIS A 35 13.17 -0.99 1.62
C HIS A 35 14.40 -0.56 2.41
N ASN A 36 14.24 -0.22 3.68
CA ASN A 36 15.37 -0.08 4.59
C ASN A 36 15.53 -1.34 5.44
N LEU A 37 16.73 -1.58 5.98
CA LEU A 37 17.08 -2.77 6.78
C LEU A 37 16.15 -3.05 7.99
N ARG A 38 15.28 -2.11 8.35
CA ARG A 38 14.39 -2.20 9.52
C ARG A 38 12.92 -2.12 9.16
N ASP A 39 12.53 -1.23 8.24
CA ASP A 39 11.14 -1.01 7.84
C ASP A 39 11.05 -0.52 6.38
N ASP A 40 9.91 -0.78 5.75
CA ASP A 40 9.55 -0.17 4.47
C ASP A 40 9.08 1.27 4.72
N THR A 41 9.77 2.25 4.13
CA THR A 41 9.32 3.65 4.16
C THR A 41 8.47 3.91 2.93
N ILE A 42 7.17 4.13 3.14
CA ILE A 42 6.26 4.56 2.08
C ILE A 42 6.51 6.03 1.77
N LEU A 43 6.86 6.31 0.52
CA LEU A 43 7.16 7.65 0.03
C LEU A 43 5.92 8.30 -0.59
N PHE A 44 5.14 7.53 -1.35
CA PHE A 44 3.93 8.03 -1.97
C PHE A 44 2.91 6.90 -2.08
N SER A 45 1.68 7.17 -1.69
CA SER A 45 0.55 6.24 -1.87
C SER A 45 -0.38 6.79 -2.94
N PHE A 46 -0.72 5.94 -3.89
CA PHE A 46 -1.79 6.24 -4.82
C PHE A 46 -3.12 6.27 -4.07
N ARG A 47 -4.11 6.92 -4.68
CA ARG A 47 -5.49 6.75 -4.20
C ARG A 47 -5.87 5.28 -4.29
N PRO A 48 -6.63 4.75 -3.31
CA PRO A 48 -7.20 3.42 -3.44
C PRO A 48 -7.95 3.30 -4.76
N LEU A 49 -7.71 2.20 -5.49
CA LEU A 49 -8.11 2.11 -6.89
C LEU A 49 -9.47 1.42 -7.06
N TRP A 50 -9.64 0.26 -6.44
CA TRP A 50 -10.88 -0.53 -6.53
C TRP A 50 -11.06 -1.39 -5.29
N GLU A 51 -12.27 -1.92 -5.09
CA GLU A 51 -12.65 -2.86 -4.03
C GLU A 51 -12.96 -4.24 -4.61
N ASN A 52 -12.32 -5.32 -4.14
CA ASN A 52 -12.55 -6.69 -4.60
C ASN A 52 -12.41 -7.72 -3.46
N ALA A 53 -12.59 -9.00 -3.75
CA ALA A 53 -12.45 -10.07 -2.77
C ALA A 53 -11.03 -10.19 -2.19
N CYS A 54 -10.89 -10.93 -1.09
CA CYS A 54 -9.61 -11.26 -0.46
C CYS A 54 -9.09 -12.61 -0.96
N ASP A 55 -8.86 -12.73 -2.26
CA ASP A 55 -8.32 -13.94 -2.89
C ASP A 55 -7.06 -13.65 -3.72
N GLU A 56 -6.42 -14.72 -4.19
CA GLU A 56 -5.20 -14.64 -5.00
C GLU A 56 -5.43 -13.92 -6.34
N SER A 57 -6.66 -13.97 -6.87
CA SER A 57 -6.98 -13.29 -8.12
C SER A 57 -7.04 -11.78 -7.92
N ALA A 58 -7.64 -11.31 -6.83
CA ALA A 58 -7.65 -9.90 -6.47
C ALA A 58 -6.22 -9.39 -6.22
N ASP A 59 -5.39 -10.18 -5.53
CA ASP A 59 -4.00 -9.81 -5.30
C ASP A 59 -3.21 -9.63 -6.61
N HIS A 60 -3.32 -10.58 -7.53
CA HIS A 60 -2.69 -10.50 -8.84
C HIS A 60 -3.17 -9.30 -9.65
N LEU A 61 -4.48 -9.05 -9.68
CA LEU A 61 -5.06 -7.89 -10.34
C LEU A 61 -4.57 -6.57 -9.72
N CYS A 62 -4.38 -6.54 -8.39
CA CYS A 62 -3.88 -5.35 -7.72
C CYS A 62 -2.43 -5.09 -8.10
N GLN A 63 -1.61 -6.15 -8.19
CA GLN A 63 -0.24 -6.04 -8.68
C GLN A 63 -0.17 -5.47 -10.10
N GLU A 64 -0.96 -6.00 -11.04
CA GLU A 64 -1.00 -5.54 -12.45
C GLU A 64 -1.47 -4.09 -12.57
N GLU A 65 -2.49 -3.72 -11.81
CA GLU A 65 -3.00 -2.36 -11.80
C GLU A 65 -1.95 -1.39 -11.24
N CYS A 66 -1.25 -1.73 -10.15
CA CYS A 66 -0.17 -0.88 -9.64
C CYS A 66 0.94 -0.65 -10.68
N VAL A 67 1.28 -1.68 -11.46
CA VAL A 67 2.26 -1.56 -12.54
C VAL A 67 1.76 -0.61 -13.63
N THR A 68 0.49 -0.74 -14.01
CA THR A 68 -0.15 0.15 -14.98
C THR A 68 -0.13 1.61 -14.50
N GLN A 69 -0.46 1.86 -13.23
CA GLN A 69 -0.43 3.22 -12.66
C GLN A 69 0.97 3.81 -12.59
N ARG A 70 1.99 2.99 -12.27
CA ARG A 70 3.40 3.41 -12.37
C ARG A 70 3.73 3.86 -13.80
N ASP A 71 3.39 3.06 -14.81
CA ASP A 71 3.73 3.36 -16.21
C ASP A 71 3.02 4.64 -16.70
N VAL A 72 1.75 4.84 -16.30
CA VAL A 72 1.02 6.07 -16.56
C VAL A 72 1.71 7.28 -15.92
N LEU A 73 2.17 7.13 -14.68
CA LEU A 73 2.88 8.20 -13.98
C LEU A 73 4.23 8.52 -14.63
N GLU A 74 4.99 7.49 -15.05
CA GLU A 74 6.25 7.69 -15.80
C GLU A 74 6.01 8.46 -17.09
N ALA A 75 4.99 8.08 -17.86
CA ALA A 75 4.64 8.77 -19.10
C ALA A 75 4.19 10.23 -18.88
N ALA A 76 3.66 10.54 -17.69
CA ALA A 76 3.19 11.88 -17.33
C ALA A 76 4.29 12.82 -16.81
N GLY A 77 5.51 12.31 -16.58
CA GLY A 77 6.63 13.09 -16.05
C GLY A 77 7.11 12.68 -14.65
N SER A 78 6.74 11.48 -14.20
CA SER A 78 7.28 10.85 -12.98
C SER A 78 7.10 11.73 -11.73
N TRP A 79 8.19 12.07 -11.05
CA TRP A 79 8.21 12.85 -9.82
C TRP A 79 7.68 14.28 -9.99
N SER A 80 7.73 14.83 -11.21
CA SER A 80 7.26 16.18 -11.49
C SER A 80 5.75 16.31 -11.67
N VAL A 81 5.01 15.19 -11.68
CA VAL A 81 3.55 15.20 -11.84
C VAL A 81 2.89 15.87 -10.64
N LEU A 82 2.01 16.84 -10.92
CA LEU A 82 1.23 17.55 -9.90
C LEU A 82 0.10 16.66 -9.36
N VAL A 83 -0.07 16.62 -8.04
CA VAL A 83 -1.23 16.05 -7.36
C VAL A 83 -2.22 17.19 -7.06
N PRO A 84 -3.31 17.33 -7.84
CA PRO A 84 -4.14 18.53 -7.81
C PRO A 84 -4.74 18.85 -6.44
N GLU A 85 -5.04 17.82 -5.65
CA GLU A 85 -5.71 17.98 -4.35
C GLU A 85 -4.79 18.41 -3.23
N ARG A 86 -3.47 18.31 -3.46
CA ARG A 86 -2.44 18.76 -2.52
C ARG A 86 -1.69 19.99 -3.02
N ASN A 87 -1.78 20.30 -4.31
CA ASN A 87 -1.00 21.35 -4.96
C ASN A 87 0.52 21.16 -4.74
N GLU A 88 0.96 19.90 -4.73
CA GLU A 88 2.33 19.44 -4.57
C GLU A 88 2.63 18.43 -5.68
N THR A 89 3.90 18.28 -6.08
CA THR A 89 4.25 17.19 -7.00
C THR A 89 4.31 15.85 -6.27
N VAL A 90 4.25 14.75 -7.01
CA VAL A 90 4.48 13.40 -6.44
C VAL A 90 5.84 13.34 -5.75
N GLY A 91 6.86 13.96 -6.36
CA GLY A 91 8.20 14.07 -5.80
C GLY A 91 8.24 14.86 -4.50
N ASP A 92 7.57 16.01 -4.41
CA ASP A 92 7.55 16.82 -3.17
C ASP A 92 6.96 16.03 -2.01
N ILE A 93 5.86 15.33 -2.27
CA ILE A 93 5.22 14.44 -1.28
C ILE A 93 6.20 13.34 -0.86
N ALA A 94 6.88 12.72 -1.83
CA ALA A 94 7.84 11.66 -1.59
C ALA A 94 9.05 12.14 -0.77
N CYS A 95 9.60 13.32 -1.07
CA CYS A 95 10.72 13.91 -0.33
C CYS A 95 10.32 14.32 1.09
N GLY A 96 9.12 14.87 1.27
CA GLY A 96 8.57 15.16 2.61
C GLY A 96 8.46 13.90 3.47
N ASN A 97 8.00 12.78 2.88
CA ASN A 97 7.90 11.50 3.58
C ASN A 97 9.24 10.80 3.79
N LEU A 98 10.20 10.98 2.87
CA LEU A 98 11.56 10.49 3.03
C LEU A 98 12.26 11.15 4.24
N GLY A 99 11.98 12.43 4.47
CA GLY A 99 12.43 13.17 5.65
C GLY A 99 13.93 13.46 5.68
N ARG A 100 14.63 13.34 4.54
CA ARG A 100 16.05 13.67 4.40
C ARG A 100 16.40 14.04 2.96
N ASP A 101 17.49 14.77 2.80
CA ASP A 101 18.06 15.07 1.50
C ASP A 101 18.74 13.83 0.89
N GLU A 102 18.64 13.69 -0.42
CA GLU A 102 19.26 12.61 -1.20
C GLU A 102 19.79 13.18 -2.53
N PRO A 103 20.95 13.87 -2.53
CA PRO A 103 21.47 14.53 -3.72
C PRO A 103 21.94 13.54 -4.80
N THR A 104 22.25 12.30 -4.43
CA THR A 104 22.64 11.23 -5.37
C THR A 104 21.44 10.44 -5.90
N GLY A 105 20.25 10.74 -5.40
CA GLY A 105 19.02 10.05 -5.74
C GLY A 105 18.85 8.70 -5.05
N VAL A 106 17.58 8.34 -4.83
CA VAL A 106 17.19 7.02 -4.30
C VAL A 106 16.20 6.33 -5.25
N HIS A 107 16.46 5.07 -5.59
CA HIS A 107 15.51 4.26 -6.35
C HIS A 107 14.46 3.65 -5.42
N CYS A 108 13.20 3.79 -5.80
CA CYS A 108 12.08 3.22 -5.06
C CYS A 108 11.66 1.85 -5.63
N GLY A 109 11.00 1.05 -4.78
CA GLY A 109 10.20 -0.09 -5.17
C GLY A 109 8.73 0.29 -5.32
N LEU A 110 8.00 -0.45 -6.15
CA LEU A 110 6.55 -0.41 -6.18
C LEU A 110 6.01 -1.50 -5.25
N TYR A 111 5.03 -1.15 -4.43
CA TYR A 111 4.39 -2.05 -3.47
C TYR A 111 2.88 -2.03 -3.65
N HIS A 112 2.25 -3.19 -3.40
CA HIS A 112 0.80 -3.36 -3.39
C HIS A 112 0.32 -4.04 -2.10
N SER A 113 -0.92 -3.79 -1.72
CA SER A 113 -1.62 -4.55 -0.69
C SER A 113 -3.12 -4.58 -0.95
N VAL A 114 -3.75 -5.68 -0.55
CA VAL A 114 -5.20 -5.86 -0.41
C VAL A 114 -5.47 -6.51 0.95
N CYS A 115 -6.66 -6.33 1.51
CA CYS A 115 -7.19 -7.07 2.65
C CYS A 115 -6.40 -6.97 3.94
N ASP A 116 -5.99 -5.75 4.31
CA ASP A 116 -5.14 -5.45 5.47
C ASP A 116 -3.80 -6.21 5.49
N GLN A 117 -3.41 -6.79 4.35
CA GLN A 117 -2.11 -7.41 4.24
C GLN A 117 -1.02 -6.34 4.24
N LEU A 118 0.14 -6.70 4.78
CA LEU A 118 1.31 -5.86 4.70
C LEU A 118 1.66 -5.59 3.22
N PRO A 119 2.08 -4.36 2.87
CA PRO A 119 2.55 -4.06 1.52
C PRO A 119 3.63 -5.03 1.06
N ARG A 120 3.45 -5.59 -0.13
CA ARG A 120 4.42 -6.49 -0.78
C ARG A 120 4.98 -5.83 -2.00
N ARG A 121 6.28 -6.03 -2.23
CA ARG A 121 6.95 -5.48 -3.42
C ARG A 121 6.36 -6.11 -4.69
N SER A 122 5.75 -5.29 -5.53
CA SER A 122 5.18 -5.67 -6.82
C SER A 122 6.26 -5.75 -7.90
N SER A 123 7.09 -4.70 -8.00
CA SER A 123 8.07 -4.51 -9.07
C SER A 123 9.07 -3.40 -8.71
N HIS A 124 9.82 -2.90 -9.69
CA HIS A 124 10.56 -1.63 -9.54
C HIS A 124 9.57 -0.45 -9.50
N GLY A 125 9.91 0.58 -8.73
CA GLY A 125 9.20 1.85 -8.77
C GLY A 125 9.54 2.63 -10.04
N LEU A 126 9.54 3.96 -9.96
CA LEU A 126 9.90 4.82 -11.09
C LEU A 126 11.37 4.62 -11.51
N PHE A 127 11.62 4.69 -12.82
CA PHE A 127 12.95 4.57 -13.40
C PHE A 127 13.88 5.69 -12.95
N GLU A 128 13.37 6.93 -12.97
CA GLU A 128 14.10 8.09 -12.47
C GLU A 128 14.26 7.98 -10.94
N PRO A 129 15.48 8.15 -10.39
CA PRO A 129 15.66 8.19 -8.95
C PRO A 129 15.02 9.44 -8.36
N LEU A 130 14.60 9.36 -7.09
CA LEU A 130 14.09 10.52 -6.35
C LEU A 130 15.26 11.30 -5.76
N CYS A 131 15.45 12.55 -6.17
CA CYS A 131 16.40 13.47 -5.54
C CYS A 131 15.67 14.51 -4.70
N CYS A 132 16.13 14.68 -3.46
CA CYS A 132 15.52 15.57 -2.48
C CYS A 132 16.51 16.60 -1.98
N ALA A 133 16.07 17.86 -1.89
CA ALA A 133 16.80 18.96 -1.29
C ALA A 133 15.83 19.86 -0.51
N ASP A 134 16.15 20.13 0.75
CA ASP A 134 15.33 20.92 1.67
C ASP A 134 13.88 20.37 1.79
N GLY A 135 13.75 19.04 1.71
CA GLY A 135 12.46 18.33 1.77
C GLY A 135 11.60 18.45 0.50
N LEU A 136 12.10 19.06 -0.56
CA LEU A 136 11.40 19.22 -1.85
C LEU A 136 12.05 18.36 -2.93
N TYR A 137 11.26 18.04 -3.96
CA TYR A 137 11.79 17.36 -5.13
C TYR A 137 12.63 18.31 -5.97
N VAL A 138 13.79 17.81 -6.39
CA VAL A 138 14.66 18.46 -7.36
C VAL A 138 15.03 17.45 -8.44
N GLN A 139 15.26 17.94 -9.66
CA GLN A 139 15.78 17.08 -10.71
C GLN A 139 17.16 16.56 -10.33
N CYS A 140 17.38 15.25 -10.47
CA CYS A 140 18.68 14.65 -10.22
C CYS A 140 19.75 15.20 -11.15
N SER A 141 20.94 15.46 -10.60
CA SER A 141 22.09 16.04 -11.30
C SER A 141 22.99 14.99 -11.95
#